data_AF-A0A2S9XR89-F1
#
_entry.id   AF-A0A2S9XR89-F1
#
_cell.length_a   1.000
_cell.length_b   1.000
_cell.length_c   1.000
_cell.angle_alpha   90.00
_cell.angle_beta   90.00
_cell.angle_gamma   90.00
#
_symmetry.space_group_name_H-M   'P 1'
#
loop_
_entity.id
_entity.type
_entity.pdbx_description
1 polymer ?
#
loop_
_entity_poly.entity_id
_entity_poly.type
_entity_poly.pdbx_seq_one_letter_code
_entity_poly.pdbx_strand_id
1 'polypeptide(L)'
;MALDDAGDLIVVGSLQGNTNKDLWIEKRSGADGSTAWTVLEVSDFDGDNEPGDVELGADGSIFVSGTVRMGDDDTDVWVRKLSSADGAAAWTATYSGNTDMSGLSIDKGSQLAPAPDGSVYVDTVWSYSSGTTNLLQRRIRELFADDAADHRFPREALFEPLGMTSAIMETDPSGTFVGSSFMYATPRDWARFGQLFLQDGVSEGQRILPEGWVARSVTPTPTHPSAGYGLQWWLNAAEDPARRARCRTCRETPTGPRGTRARRSWSSPPGTR
;
A
#
# COMPACT_ATOMS: atom_id res chain seq x y z
N MET A 1 -7.21 -8.86 3.76
CA MET A 1 -8.55 -9.48 3.57
C MET A 1 -8.77 -9.61 2.08
N ALA A 2 -9.42 -10.68 1.62
CA ALA A 2 -9.68 -10.96 0.21
C ALA A 2 -11.14 -11.43 0.02
N LEU A 3 -11.65 -11.35 -1.21
CA LEU A 3 -12.96 -11.87 -1.59
C LEU A 3 -12.79 -12.99 -2.61
N ASP A 4 -13.52 -14.10 -2.45
CA ASP A 4 -13.56 -15.16 -3.45
C ASP A 4 -14.64 -14.97 -4.52
N ASP A 5 -14.65 -15.85 -5.52
CA ASP A 5 -15.58 -15.79 -6.64
C ASP A 5 -17.05 -15.97 -6.22
N ALA A 6 -17.30 -16.54 -5.03
CA ALA A 6 -18.64 -16.65 -4.45
C ALA A 6 -19.05 -15.37 -3.69
N GLY A 7 -18.13 -14.42 -3.52
CA GLY A 7 -18.31 -13.20 -2.73
C GLY A 7 -18.05 -13.40 -1.24
N ASP A 8 -17.50 -14.55 -0.83
CA ASP A 8 -17.18 -14.81 0.57
C ASP A 8 -15.89 -14.08 0.98
N LEU A 9 -15.84 -13.67 2.24
CA LEU A 9 -14.74 -12.90 2.79
C LEU A 9 -13.70 -13.81 3.44
N ILE A 10 -12.44 -13.63 3.06
CA ILE A 10 -11.29 -14.21 3.74
C ILE A 10 -10.62 -13.12 4.58
N VAL A 11 -10.58 -13.35 5.89
CA VAL A 11 -9.98 -12.46 6.87
C VAL A 11 -8.75 -13.13 7.46
N VAL A 12 -7.68 -12.36 7.61
CA VAL A 12 -6.47 -12.78 8.32
C VAL A 12 -6.18 -11.74 9.39
N GLY A 13 -5.80 -12.21 10.56
CA GLY A 13 -5.52 -11.40 11.74
C GLY A 13 -4.67 -12.15 12.74
N SER A 14 -4.57 -11.61 13.95
CA SER A 14 -4.00 -12.31 15.08
C SER A 14 -4.92 -12.24 16.30
N LEU A 15 -4.91 -13.30 17.10
CA LEU A 15 -5.65 -13.42 18.35
C LEU A 15 -4.69 -13.37 19.52
N GLN A 16 -4.95 -12.50 20.49
CA GLN A 16 -4.15 -12.39 21.70
C GLN A 16 -4.49 -13.53 22.66
N GLY A 17 -3.52 -14.42 22.90
CA GLY A 17 -3.50 -15.39 23.99
C GLY A 17 -2.95 -14.79 25.29
N ASN A 18 -2.66 -15.66 26.28
CA ASN A 18 -2.18 -15.22 27.59
C ASN A 18 -0.75 -14.66 27.58
N THR A 19 0.10 -15.10 26.65
CA THR A 19 1.52 -14.73 26.56
C THR A 19 1.95 -14.30 25.16
N ASN A 20 1.30 -14.81 24.12
CA ASN A 20 1.62 -14.58 22.72
C ASN A 20 0.36 -14.33 21.87
N LYS A 21 0.56 -13.87 20.63
CA LYS A 21 -0.48 -13.81 19.60
C LYS A 21 -0.38 -14.98 18.64
N ASP A 22 -1.52 -15.58 18.32
CA ASP A 22 -1.67 -16.63 17.32
C ASP A 22 -2.22 -16.05 16.01
N LEU A 23 -1.78 -16.61 14.89
CA LEU A 23 -2.28 -16.25 13.57
C LEU A 23 -3.68 -16.85 13.38
N TRP A 24 -4.62 -16.04 12.92
CA TRP A 24 -6.02 -16.42 12.71
C TRP A 24 -6.44 -16.12 11.28
N ILE A 25 -7.03 -17.13 10.63
CA ILE A 25 -7.56 -17.05 9.27
C ILE A 25 -9.00 -17.53 9.32
N GLU A 26 -9.92 -16.77 8.76
CA GLU A 26 -11.34 -17.13 8.75
C GLU A 26 -11.98 -16.83 7.40
N LYS A 27 -12.79 -17.78 6.92
CA LYS A 27 -13.72 -17.57 5.83
C LYS A 27 -15.10 -17.28 6.39
N ARG A 28 -15.73 -16.20 5.92
CA ARG A 28 -17.10 -15.82 6.27
C ARG A 28 -17.95 -15.67 5.02
N SER A 29 -19.20 -16.11 5.09
CA SER A 29 -20.13 -15.98 3.98
C SER A 29 -20.35 -14.51 3.63
N GLY A 30 -20.27 -14.17 2.35
CA GLY A 30 -20.59 -12.83 1.86
C GLY A 30 -22.08 -12.49 1.98
N ALA A 31 -22.95 -13.50 2.05
CA ALA A 31 -24.40 -13.33 2.06
C ALA A 31 -24.93 -12.88 3.44
N ASP A 32 -24.42 -13.47 4.51
CA ASP A 32 -24.94 -13.28 5.87
C ASP A 32 -23.87 -13.09 6.96
N GLY A 33 -22.58 -13.19 6.59
CA GLY A 33 -21.47 -13.09 7.53
C GLY A 33 -21.29 -14.31 8.43
N SER A 34 -21.98 -15.42 8.21
CA SER A 34 -21.74 -16.66 8.97
C SER A 34 -20.33 -17.19 8.74
N THR A 35 -19.70 -17.75 9.77
CA THR A 35 -18.38 -18.35 9.65
C THR A 35 -18.48 -19.70 8.93
N ALA A 36 -17.77 -19.84 7.82
CA ALA A 36 -17.68 -21.09 7.07
C ALA A 36 -16.65 -22.03 7.70
N TRP A 37 -15.45 -21.51 7.96
CA TRP A 37 -14.38 -22.23 8.66
C TRP A 37 -13.35 -21.26 9.22
N THR A 38 -12.60 -21.74 10.21
CA THR A 38 -11.54 -20.99 10.89
C THR A 38 -10.29 -21.86 10.97
N VAL A 39 -9.13 -21.27 10.69
CA VAL A 39 -7.80 -21.86 10.86
C VAL A 39 -7.04 -21.01 11.88
N LEU A 40 -6.39 -21.68 12.82
CA LEU A 40 -5.48 -21.08 13.78
C LEU A 40 -4.09 -21.65 13.53
N GLU A 41 -3.12 -20.77 13.37
CA GLU A 41 -1.72 -21.14 13.42
C GLU A 41 -1.17 -20.71 14.79
N VAL A 42 -0.82 -21.72 15.58
CA VAL A 42 -0.24 -21.57 16.92
C VAL A 42 1.20 -22.01 16.81
N SER A 43 2.16 -21.14 17.14
CA SER A 43 3.54 -21.56 17.36
C SER A 43 3.72 -22.01 18.81
N ASP A 44 4.35 -23.17 19.02
CA ASP A 44 4.72 -23.66 20.37
C ASP A 44 5.83 -22.82 21.04
N PHE A 45 6.21 -21.70 20.42
CA PHE A 45 7.31 -20.83 20.83
C PHE A 45 6.80 -19.48 21.32
N ASP A 46 7.52 -18.91 22.28
CA ASP A 46 7.17 -17.64 22.90
C ASP A 46 7.38 -16.48 21.90
N GLY A 47 6.30 -15.75 21.61
CA GLY A 47 6.31 -14.54 20.79
C GLY A 47 5.13 -14.43 19.84
N ASP A 48 4.89 -13.21 19.36
CA ASP A 48 3.71 -12.91 18.54
C ASP A 48 3.85 -13.43 17.11
N ASN A 49 2.84 -14.17 16.65
CA ASN A 49 2.64 -14.42 15.22
C ASN A 49 1.87 -13.23 14.62
N GLU A 50 2.42 -12.66 13.54
CA GLU A 50 1.87 -11.47 12.89
C GLU A 50 1.30 -11.82 11.51
N PRO A 51 0.08 -11.35 11.19
CA PRO A 51 -0.50 -11.54 9.87
C PRO A 51 0.21 -10.64 8.84
N GLY A 52 0.48 -11.22 7.67
CA GLY A 52 0.98 -10.50 6.50
C GLY A 52 -0.20 -10.09 5.61
N ASP A 53 -0.41 -10.87 4.56
CA ASP A 53 -1.40 -10.61 3.51
C ASP A 53 -2.18 -11.88 3.16
N VAL A 54 -3.27 -11.72 2.41
CA VAL A 54 -4.07 -12.82 1.89
C VAL A 54 -4.52 -12.53 0.47
N GLU A 55 -4.26 -13.48 -0.43
CA GLU A 55 -4.57 -13.37 -1.85
C GLU A 55 -5.10 -14.69 -2.40
N LEU A 56 -5.86 -14.62 -3.50
CA LEU A 56 -6.40 -15.80 -4.17
C LEU A 56 -5.56 -16.21 -5.37
N GLY A 57 -5.34 -17.51 -5.50
CA GLY A 57 -4.79 -18.12 -6.72
C GLY A 57 -5.83 -18.19 -7.82
N ALA A 58 -5.34 -18.32 -9.07
CA ALA A 58 -6.21 -18.55 -10.23
C ALA A 58 -7.03 -19.86 -10.15
N ASP A 59 -6.62 -20.80 -9.28
CA ASP A 59 -7.32 -22.05 -8.99
C ASP A 59 -8.33 -21.94 -7.82
N GLY A 60 -8.54 -20.72 -7.29
CA GLY A 60 -9.41 -20.46 -6.14
C GLY A 60 -8.79 -20.84 -4.78
N SER A 61 -7.52 -21.24 -4.75
CA SER A 61 -6.80 -21.47 -3.50
C SER A 61 -6.52 -20.15 -2.79
N ILE A 62 -6.44 -20.20 -1.47
CA ILE A 62 -6.12 -19.05 -0.65
C ILE A 62 -4.65 -19.12 -0.27
N PHE A 63 -3.90 -18.05 -0.54
CA PHE A 63 -2.54 -17.89 -0.07
C PHE A 63 -2.52 -16.90 1.08
N VAL A 64 -1.86 -17.26 2.18
CA VAL A 64 -1.68 -16.39 3.34
C VAL A 64 -0.21 -16.30 3.68
N SER A 65 0.27 -15.10 3.96
CA SER A 65 1.59 -14.85 4.51
C SER A 65 1.48 -14.36 5.94
N GLY A 66 2.57 -14.51 6.67
CA GLY A 66 2.72 -13.95 7.98
C GLY A 66 4.14 -14.08 8.48
N THR A 67 4.26 -13.84 9.76
CA THR A 67 5.51 -13.95 10.51
C THR A 67 5.25 -14.85 11.70
N VAL A 68 6.09 -15.87 11.89
CA VAL A 68 6.01 -16.81 13.01
C VAL A 68 7.37 -16.93 13.70
N ARG A 69 7.42 -17.58 14.86
CA ARG A 69 8.69 -18.02 15.48
C ARG A 69 8.78 -19.53 15.45
N MET A 70 9.95 -20.09 15.13
CA MET A 70 10.14 -21.54 14.97
C MET A 70 11.31 -22.08 15.81
N GLY A 71 11.35 -21.74 17.10
CA GLY A 71 12.23 -22.39 18.09
C GLY A 71 13.62 -21.82 18.23
N ASP A 72 13.93 -20.81 17.44
CA ASP A 72 14.94 -19.78 17.65
C ASP A 72 14.31 -18.53 18.32
N ASP A 73 15.17 -17.64 18.80
CA ASP A 73 14.76 -16.38 19.43
C ASP A 73 14.26 -15.33 18.41
N ASP A 74 14.16 -15.70 17.15
CA ASP A 74 14.02 -14.81 16.01
C ASP A 74 12.74 -15.14 15.19
N THR A 75 12.42 -14.34 14.18
CA THR A 75 11.14 -14.48 13.45
C THR A 75 11.36 -14.91 12.01
N ASP A 76 10.50 -15.80 11.52
CA ASP A 76 10.52 -16.37 10.18
C ASP A 76 9.38 -15.87 9.31
N VAL A 77 9.64 -15.78 8.01
CA VAL A 77 8.58 -15.66 7.00
C VAL A 77 7.79 -16.96 6.98
N TRP A 78 6.47 -16.86 7.08
CA TRP A 78 5.55 -17.97 6.97
C TRP A 78 4.60 -17.76 5.80
N VAL A 79 4.37 -18.82 5.02
CA VAL A 79 3.48 -18.80 3.87
C VAL A 79 2.70 -20.10 3.84
N ARG A 80 1.39 -20.01 3.61
CA ARG A 80 0.51 -21.18 3.53
C ARG A 80 -0.45 -21.07 2.36
N LYS A 81 -0.64 -22.20 1.67
CA LYS A 81 -1.71 -22.40 0.69
C LYS A 81 -2.83 -23.22 1.33
N LEU A 82 -4.05 -22.69 1.29
CA LEU A 82 -5.26 -23.27 1.86
C LEU A 82 -6.30 -23.58 0.78
N SER A 83 -7.04 -24.66 1.00
CA SER A 83 -8.28 -24.97 0.29
C SER A 83 -9.38 -23.98 0.69
N SER A 84 -10.06 -23.37 -0.29
CA SER A 84 -11.19 -22.48 -0.02
C SER A 84 -12.42 -23.20 0.56
N ALA A 85 -12.54 -24.51 0.33
CA ALA A 85 -13.71 -25.29 0.75
C ALA A 85 -13.77 -25.50 2.27
N ASP A 86 -12.62 -25.73 2.90
CA ASP A 86 -12.53 -26.23 4.29
C ASP A 86 -11.35 -25.66 5.07
N GLY A 87 -10.53 -24.79 4.47
CA GLY A 87 -9.34 -24.24 5.12
C GLY A 87 -8.23 -25.28 5.32
N ALA A 88 -8.29 -26.44 4.67
CA ALA A 88 -7.23 -27.44 4.76
C ALA A 88 -5.94 -26.93 4.11
N ALA A 89 -4.81 -27.09 4.81
CA ALA A 89 -3.51 -26.70 4.28
C ALA A 89 -3.05 -27.67 3.18
N ALA A 90 -2.83 -27.14 1.97
CA ALA A 90 -2.18 -27.87 0.89
C ALA A 90 -0.67 -27.98 1.15
N TRP A 91 -0.06 -26.90 1.63
CA TRP A 91 1.31 -26.86 2.09
C TRP A 91 1.55 -25.63 2.97
N THR A 92 2.61 -25.71 3.78
CA THR A 92 3.17 -24.59 4.56
C THR A 92 4.65 -24.50 4.24
N ALA A 93 5.14 -23.29 4.04
CA ALA A 93 6.56 -23.01 3.88
C ALA A 93 6.96 -21.96 4.90
N THR A 94 8.08 -22.20 5.56
CA THR A 94 8.76 -21.21 6.40
C THR A 94 10.11 -20.88 5.79
N TYR A 95 10.54 -19.64 5.94
CA TYR A 95 11.85 -19.18 5.52
C TYR A 95 12.49 -18.36 6.63
N SER A 96 13.64 -18.85 7.09
CA SER A 96 14.50 -18.21 8.07
C SER A 96 15.72 -17.64 7.36
N GLY A 97 16.01 -16.38 7.63
CA GLY A 97 17.15 -15.66 7.10
C GLY A 97 18.46 -16.03 7.78
N ASN A 98 19.55 -15.42 7.31
CA ASN A 98 20.82 -15.52 8.03
C ASN A 98 20.78 -14.57 9.23
N THR A 99 21.11 -15.07 10.41
CA THR A 99 21.28 -14.25 11.61
C THR A 99 22.42 -13.24 11.46
N ASP A 100 22.30 -12.08 12.08
CA ASP A 100 23.39 -11.13 12.21
C ASP A 100 24.50 -11.64 13.16
N MET A 101 25.55 -10.83 13.41
CA MET A 101 26.63 -11.21 14.33
C MET A 101 26.19 -11.38 15.79
N SER A 102 24.98 -10.97 16.15
CA SER A 102 24.37 -11.20 17.46
C SER A 102 23.52 -12.48 17.52
N GLY A 103 23.36 -13.18 16.40
CA GLY A 103 22.54 -14.40 16.33
C GLY A 103 21.05 -14.12 16.15
N LEU A 104 20.67 -12.92 15.72
CA LEU A 104 19.27 -12.52 15.52
C LEU A 104 18.98 -12.25 14.03
N SER A 105 17.86 -12.78 13.54
CA SER A 105 17.19 -12.34 12.29
C SER A 105 15.82 -11.74 12.57
N ILE A 106 15.32 -10.87 11.69
CA ILE A 106 13.91 -10.47 11.73
C ILE A 106 13.39 -10.62 10.30
N ASP A 107 12.89 -11.82 10.00
CA ASP A 107 12.26 -12.10 8.71
C ASP A 107 10.75 -11.92 8.85
N LYS A 108 10.18 -11.14 7.93
CA LYS A 108 8.73 -10.85 7.93
C LYS A 108 8.13 -11.15 6.58
N GLY A 109 7.12 -12.00 6.54
CA GLY A 109 6.29 -12.17 5.35
C GLY A 109 5.22 -11.08 5.30
N SER A 110 5.09 -10.40 4.16
CA SER A 110 4.10 -9.34 3.99
C SER A 110 3.24 -9.54 2.74
N GLN A 111 3.31 -8.68 1.73
CA GLN A 111 2.46 -8.76 0.55
C GLN A 111 2.68 -10.07 -0.21
N LEU A 112 1.57 -10.60 -0.74
CA LEU A 112 1.57 -11.79 -1.57
C LEU A 112 1.26 -11.46 -3.02
N ALA A 113 1.85 -12.23 -3.93
CA ALA A 113 1.45 -12.22 -5.34
C ALA A 113 1.43 -13.66 -5.87
N PRO A 114 0.25 -14.30 -5.91
CA PRO A 114 0.08 -15.56 -6.64
C PRO A 114 0.24 -15.34 -8.14
N ALA A 115 1.04 -16.18 -8.79
CA ALA A 115 1.23 -16.19 -10.22
C ALA A 115 0.21 -17.14 -10.91
N PRO A 116 -0.09 -16.94 -12.21
CA PRO A 116 -1.00 -17.81 -12.94
C PRO A 116 -0.58 -19.28 -13.00
N ASP A 117 0.71 -19.58 -12.83
CA ASP A 117 1.25 -20.94 -12.82
C ASP A 117 1.16 -21.62 -11.43
N GLY A 118 0.59 -20.92 -10.44
CA GLY A 118 0.44 -21.41 -9.07
C GLY A 118 1.63 -21.12 -8.14
N SER A 119 2.69 -20.47 -8.64
CA SER A 119 3.76 -19.94 -7.80
C SER A 119 3.24 -18.79 -6.93
N VAL A 120 3.90 -18.50 -5.80
CA VAL A 120 3.56 -17.34 -4.98
C VAL A 120 4.83 -16.59 -4.59
N TYR A 121 4.78 -15.28 -4.72
CA TYR A 121 5.84 -14.38 -4.28
C TYR A 121 5.43 -13.70 -2.98
N VAL A 122 6.38 -13.57 -2.06
CA VAL A 122 6.17 -12.92 -0.76
C VAL A 122 7.17 -11.80 -0.64
N ASP A 123 6.69 -10.59 -0.37
CA ASP A 123 7.56 -9.46 -0.07
C ASP A 123 7.99 -9.49 1.40
N THR A 124 9.25 -9.21 1.65
CA THR A 124 9.84 -9.21 3.00
C THR A 124 10.35 -7.85 3.44
N VAL A 125 10.55 -6.92 2.50
CA VAL A 125 11.10 -5.60 2.79
C VAL A 125 10.51 -4.55 1.86
N TRP A 126 10.04 -3.44 2.44
CA TRP A 126 9.66 -2.31 1.61
C TRP A 126 10.91 -1.70 0.96
N SER A 127 10.88 -1.54 -0.36
CA SER A 127 11.92 -0.84 -1.12
C SER A 127 11.29 0.01 -2.22
N TYR A 128 11.68 1.29 -2.29
CA TYR A 128 11.25 2.17 -3.37
C TYR A 128 11.91 1.76 -4.68
N SER A 129 11.11 1.38 -5.69
CA SER A 129 11.59 0.96 -7.00
C SER A 129 10.71 1.52 -8.11
N SER A 130 11.31 2.31 -9.00
CA SER A 130 10.66 2.74 -10.25
C SER A 130 10.33 1.56 -11.17
N GLY A 131 11.08 0.46 -11.06
CA GLY A 131 10.83 -0.77 -11.82
C GLY A 131 9.48 -1.38 -11.48
N THR A 132 9.08 -1.36 -10.20
CA THR A 132 7.77 -1.87 -9.76
C THR A 132 6.62 -1.13 -10.44
N THR A 133 6.70 0.20 -10.52
CA THR A 133 5.68 1.02 -11.21
C THR A 133 5.63 0.73 -12.71
N ASN A 134 6.76 0.48 -13.37
CA ASN A 134 6.78 0.17 -14.80
C ASN A 134 6.29 -1.26 -15.11
N LEU A 135 6.53 -2.22 -14.21
CA LEU A 135 5.89 -3.56 -14.30
C LEU A 135 4.36 -3.45 -14.17
N LEU A 136 3.87 -2.60 -13.27
CA LEU A 136 2.44 -2.32 -13.17
C LEU A 136 1.88 -1.72 -14.47
N GLN A 137 2.58 -0.76 -15.08
CA GLN A 137 2.19 -0.21 -16.39
C GLN A 137 2.14 -1.28 -17.48
N ARG A 138 3.14 -2.17 -17.51
CA ARG A 138 3.14 -3.31 -18.45
C ARG A 138 1.92 -4.20 -18.24
N ARG A 139 1.53 -4.46 -16.99
CA ARG A 139 0.34 -5.27 -16.68
C ARG A 139 -0.97 -4.56 -17.03
N ILE A 140 -1.06 -3.25 -16.80
CA ILE A 140 -2.21 -2.42 -17.21
C ILE A 140 -2.38 -2.47 -18.73
N ARG A 141 -1.30 -2.32 -19.50
CA ARG A 141 -1.32 -2.41 -20.97
C ARG A 141 -1.90 -3.75 -21.47
N GLU A 142 -1.64 -4.85 -20.77
CA GLU A 142 -2.18 -6.18 -21.12
C GLU A 142 -3.70 -6.32 -20.91
N LEU A 143 -4.35 -5.37 -20.21
CA LEU A 143 -5.80 -5.34 -20.03
C LEU A 143 -6.53 -4.75 -21.25
N PHE A 144 -5.81 -4.08 -22.15
CA PHE A 144 -6.36 -3.46 -23.34
C PHE A 144 -6.22 -4.35 -24.57
N ALA A 145 -7.12 -4.17 -25.54
CA ALA A 145 -7.10 -4.93 -26.79
C ALA A 145 -5.87 -4.62 -27.65
N ASP A 146 -5.40 -3.38 -27.61
CA ASP A 146 -4.23 -2.90 -28.35
C ASP A 146 -3.61 -1.66 -27.66
N ASP A 147 -2.40 -1.29 -28.11
CA ASP A 147 -1.66 -0.13 -27.59
C ASP A 147 -2.40 1.18 -27.82
N ALA A 148 -3.23 1.29 -28.87
CA ALA A 148 -3.95 2.52 -29.14
C ALA A 148 -5.05 2.75 -28.09
N ALA A 149 -5.71 1.70 -27.63
CA ALA A 149 -6.67 1.76 -26.54
C ALA A 149 -6.00 2.11 -25.20
N ASP A 150 -4.87 1.45 -24.89
CA ASP A 150 -4.05 1.76 -23.70
C ASP A 150 -3.59 3.23 -23.71
N HIS A 151 -3.04 3.72 -24.83
CA HIS A 151 -2.48 5.07 -24.92
C HIS A 151 -3.52 6.19 -24.85
N ARG A 152 -4.77 5.91 -25.26
CA ARG A 152 -5.87 6.87 -25.11
C ARG A 152 -6.45 6.89 -23.70
N PHE A 153 -6.38 5.78 -22.99
CA PHE A 153 -7.08 5.60 -21.71
C PHE A 153 -6.76 6.68 -20.66
N PRO A 154 -5.49 7.06 -20.36
CA PRO A 154 -5.21 8.12 -19.39
C PRO A 154 -5.84 9.47 -19.78
N ARG A 155 -5.90 9.77 -21.08
CA ARG A 155 -6.51 11.00 -21.58
C ARG A 155 -8.01 10.99 -21.38
N GLU A 156 -8.68 9.94 -21.83
CA GLU A 156 -10.15 9.82 -21.80
C GLU A 156 -10.69 9.63 -20.38
N ALA A 157 -10.02 8.81 -19.56
CA ALA A 157 -10.51 8.44 -18.24
C ALA A 157 -10.11 9.41 -17.12
N LEU A 158 -9.02 10.16 -17.28
CA LEU A 158 -8.46 11.01 -16.21
C LEU A 158 -8.21 12.45 -16.66
N PHE A 159 -7.44 12.67 -17.73
CA PHE A 159 -6.96 14.02 -18.05
C PHE A 159 -8.08 14.93 -18.60
N GLU A 160 -8.88 14.45 -19.55
CA GLU A 160 -9.99 15.24 -20.11
C GLU A 160 -11.06 15.56 -19.07
N PRO A 161 -11.56 14.58 -18.29
CA PRO A 161 -12.53 14.88 -17.23
C PRO A 161 -12.03 15.86 -16.17
N LEU A 162 -10.72 15.89 -15.90
CA LEU A 162 -10.12 16.87 -14.98
C LEU A 162 -9.76 18.21 -15.63
N GLY A 163 -9.89 18.34 -16.94
CA GLY A 163 -9.43 19.51 -17.69
C GLY A 163 -7.90 19.69 -17.69
N MET A 164 -7.15 18.58 -17.61
CA MET A 164 -5.68 18.55 -17.72
C MET A 164 -5.25 18.52 -19.18
N THR A 165 -5.12 19.69 -19.80
CA THR A 165 -4.85 19.80 -21.25
C THR A 165 -3.38 19.69 -21.62
N SER A 166 -2.46 19.79 -20.65
CA SER A 166 -1.01 19.74 -20.89
C SER A 166 -0.36 18.41 -20.53
N ALA A 167 -1.15 17.44 -20.04
CA ALA A 167 -0.65 16.15 -19.60
C ALA A 167 -0.16 15.30 -20.79
N ILE A 168 1.07 14.81 -20.69
CA ILE A 168 1.73 13.90 -21.63
C ILE A 168 2.38 12.78 -20.81
N MET A 169 2.20 11.53 -21.24
CA MET A 169 2.93 10.38 -20.74
C MET A 169 3.77 9.80 -21.87
N GLU A 170 5.04 9.50 -21.60
CA GLU A 170 5.94 8.89 -22.59
C GLU A 170 6.05 7.38 -22.39
N THR A 171 6.30 6.69 -23.50
CA THR A 171 6.51 5.25 -23.52
C THR A 171 7.99 4.90 -23.64
N ASP A 172 8.33 3.70 -23.19
CA ASP A 172 9.60 3.07 -23.53
C ASP A 172 9.63 2.61 -25.01
N PRO A 173 10.76 2.08 -25.52
CA PRO A 173 10.84 1.57 -26.89
C PRO A 173 9.90 0.39 -27.21
N SER A 174 9.32 -0.26 -26.20
CA SER A 174 8.33 -1.34 -26.37
C SER A 174 6.89 -0.83 -26.49
N GLY A 175 6.67 0.48 -26.30
CA GLY A 175 5.35 1.10 -26.29
C GLY A 175 4.65 1.06 -24.93
N THR A 176 5.32 0.65 -23.85
CA THR A 176 4.76 0.67 -22.49
C THR A 176 4.99 2.04 -21.85
N PHE A 177 3.99 2.64 -21.21
CA PHE A 177 4.20 3.91 -20.50
C PHE A 177 5.26 3.78 -19.39
N VAL A 178 6.17 4.76 -19.33
CA VAL A 178 7.14 4.89 -18.23
C VAL A 178 6.46 5.66 -17.08
N GLY A 179 5.46 5.02 -16.48
CA GLY A 179 4.59 5.62 -15.45
C GLY A 179 5.33 6.01 -14.16
N SER A 180 6.55 5.52 -13.95
CA SER A 180 7.36 5.91 -12.80
C SER A 180 7.89 7.34 -12.87
N SER A 181 8.05 7.92 -14.07
CA SER A 181 8.92 9.10 -14.23
C SER A 181 8.62 10.01 -15.42
N PHE A 182 8.02 9.52 -16.51
CA PHE A 182 7.82 10.33 -17.73
C PHE A 182 6.36 10.74 -17.93
N MET A 183 5.80 11.36 -16.89
CA MET A 183 4.58 12.15 -17.01
C MET A 183 4.91 13.63 -16.84
N TYR A 184 4.52 14.42 -17.82
CA TYR A 184 4.72 15.86 -17.85
C TYR A 184 3.36 16.56 -17.85
N ALA A 185 3.23 17.58 -17.00
CA ALA A 185 2.05 18.43 -16.98
C ALA A 185 2.42 19.79 -16.37
N THR A 186 1.65 20.83 -16.68
CA THR A 186 1.81 22.14 -16.04
C THR A 186 1.47 22.06 -14.55
N PRO A 187 2.00 22.98 -13.71
CA PRO A 187 1.63 23.03 -12.30
C PRO A 187 0.12 23.15 -12.04
N ARG A 188 -0.63 23.79 -12.96
CA ARG A 188 -2.08 23.92 -12.86
C ARG A 188 -2.80 22.58 -13.06
N ASP A 189 -2.30 21.75 -13.97
CA ASP A 189 -2.84 20.40 -14.19
C ASP A 189 -2.49 19.48 -13.02
N TRP A 190 -1.29 19.58 -12.47
CA TRP A 190 -0.96 18.90 -11.21
C TRP A 190 -1.83 19.35 -10.04
N ALA A 191 -2.18 20.64 -9.96
CA ALA A 191 -3.10 21.14 -8.93
C ALA A 191 -4.51 20.56 -9.07
N ARG A 192 -5.00 20.33 -10.30
CA ARG A 192 -6.28 19.65 -10.56
C ARG A 192 -6.25 18.20 -10.09
N PHE A 193 -5.16 17.49 -10.39
CA PHE A 193 -4.96 16.12 -9.89
C PHE A 193 -4.90 16.08 -8.36
N GLY A 194 -4.19 17.03 -7.72
CA GLY A 194 -4.21 17.14 -6.25
C GLY A 194 -5.60 17.43 -5.69
N GLN A 195 -6.36 18.33 -6.34
CA GLN A 195 -7.73 18.66 -5.94
C GLN A 195 -8.66 17.45 -6.05
N LEU A 196 -8.49 16.60 -7.06
CA LEU A 196 -9.25 15.34 -7.20
C LEU A 196 -9.11 14.46 -5.95
N PHE A 197 -7.90 14.29 -5.43
CA PHE A 197 -7.66 13.51 -4.21
C PHE A 197 -8.23 14.19 -2.95
N LEU A 198 -8.18 15.53 -2.87
CA LEU A 198 -8.83 16.28 -1.79
C LEU A 198 -10.36 16.16 -1.81
N GLN A 199 -10.94 15.78 -2.95
CA GLN A 199 -12.37 15.65 -3.18
C GLN A 199 -12.82 14.19 -3.29
N ASP A 200 -12.09 13.25 -2.69
CA ASP A 200 -12.40 11.80 -2.69
C ASP A 200 -12.64 11.23 -4.10
N GLY A 201 -11.84 11.67 -5.07
CA GLY A 201 -11.94 11.18 -6.43
C GLY A 201 -13.12 11.75 -7.23
N VAL A 202 -13.77 12.81 -6.75
CA VAL A 202 -14.85 13.52 -7.45
C VAL A 202 -14.35 14.86 -8.00
N SER A 203 -14.64 15.16 -9.26
CA SER A 203 -14.36 16.46 -9.89
C SER A 203 -15.60 16.98 -10.59
N GLU A 204 -15.95 18.25 -10.36
CA GLU A 204 -17.14 18.91 -10.93
C GLU A 204 -18.45 18.09 -10.81
N GLY A 205 -18.58 17.28 -9.74
CA GLY A 205 -19.74 16.41 -9.49
C GLY A 205 -19.68 15.05 -10.18
N GLN A 206 -18.67 14.77 -11.01
CA GLN A 206 -18.41 13.48 -11.62
C GLN A 206 -17.41 12.67 -10.77
N ARG A 207 -17.74 11.42 -10.46
CA ARG A 207 -16.81 10.48 -9.82
C ARG A 207 -15.84 9.94 -10.86
N ILE A 208 -14.55 10.21 -10.66
CA ILE A 208 -13.43 9.79 -11.52
C ILE A 208 -12.76 8.55 -10.93
N LEU A 209 -12.47 8.56 -9.63
CA LEU A 209 -11.89 7.41 -8.93
C LEU A 209 -12.99 6.61 -8.21
N PRO A 210 -12.86 5.28 -8.11
CA PRO A 210 -13.79 4.46 -7.35
C PRO A 210 -13.97 4.96 -5.93
N GLU A 211 -15.16 4.79 -5.37
CA GLU A 211 -15.43 5.13 -3.97
C GLU A 211 -14.47 4.37 -3.04
N GLY A 212 -13.92 5.08 -2.04
CA GLY A 212 -12.93 4.52 -1.13
C GLY A 212 -11.52 4.37 -1.69
N TRP A 213 -11.28 4.64 -2.99
CA TRP A 213 -9.95 4.53 -3.59
C TRP A 213 -8.94 5.47 -2.94
N VAL A 214 -9.32 6.74 -2.69
CA VAL A 214 -8.43 7.73 -2.07
C VAL A 214 -8.03 7.26 -0.66
N ALA A 215 -8.99 6.83 0.15
CA ALA A 215 -8.75 6.29 1.48
C ALA A 215 -7.82 5.06 1.46
N ARG A 216 -8.05 4.14 0.53
CA ARG A 216 -7.17 2.98 0.32
C ARG A 216 -5.77 3.40 -0.11
N SER A 217 -5.64 4.39 -0.99
CA SER A 217 -4.33 4.82 -1.51
C SER A 217 -3.42 5.43 -0.45
N VAL A 218 -4.01 5.99 0.60
CA VAL A 218 -3.28 6.56 1.74
C VAL A 218 -3.18 5.62 2.93
N THR A 219 -3.58 4.35 2.77
CA THR A 219 -3.37 3.32 3.80
C THR A 219 -1.89 2.94 3.82
N PRO A 220 -1.21 2.96 4.98
CA PRO A 220 0.19 2.60 5.07
C PRO A 220 0.46 1.16 4.61
N THR A 221 1.50 1.00 3.80
CA THR A 221 2.08 -0.31 3.50
C THR A 221 2.67 -0.90 4.79
N PRO A 222 2.25 -2.11 5.21
CA PRO A 222 2.68 -2.69 6.50
C PRO A 222 4.21 -2.82 6.65
N THR A 223 4.94 -3.08 5.56
CA THR A 223 6.40 -3.21 5.58
C THR A 223 7.17 -1.90 5.55
N HIS A 224 6.50 -0.76 5.36
CA HIS A 224 7.22 0.51 5.36
C HIS A 224 7.66 0.85 6.79
N PRO A 225 8.97 1.06 7.08
CA PRO A 225 9.47 1.21 8.44
C PRO A 225 8.81 2.30 9.29
N SER A 226 8.37 3.38 8.66
CA SER A 226 7.69 4.51 9.31
C SER A 226 6.23 4.72 8.90
N ALA A 227 5.57 3.71 8.31
CA ALA A 227 4.22 3.84 7.77
C ALA A 227 4.08 5.05 6.80
N GLY A 228 5.18 5.36 6.10
CA GLY A 228 5.36 6.59 5.32
C GLY A 228 4.95 6.47 3.86
N TYR A 229 4.53 5.29 3.41
CA TYR A 229 4.19 5.00 2.01
C TYR A 229 2.91 4.16 1.93
N GLY A 230 2.09 4.41 0.90
CA GLY A 230 0.88 3.66 0.56
C GLY A 230 0.87 3.26 -0.91
N LEU A 231 -0.30 3.24 -1.57
CA LEU A 231 -0.41 2.83 -2.99
C LEU A 231 0.17 3.91 -3.93
N GLN A 232 1.49 3.92 -4.10
CA GLN A 232 2.26 4.90 -4.88
C GLN A 232 2.32 6.31 -4.26
N TRP A 233 1.90 6.47 -2.99
CA TRP A 233 1.87 7.76 -2.28
C TRP A 233 2.84 7.78 -1.10
N TRP A 234 3.59 8.87 -0.96
CA TRP A 234 4.24 9.21 0.30
C TRP A 234 3.22 9.86 1.24
N LEU A 235 2.95 9.20 2.36
CA LEU A 235 1.89 9.58 3.29
C LEU A 235 2.28 10.76 4.17
N ASN A 236 3.58 10.97 4.38
CA ASN A 236 4.11 12.02 5.27
C ASN A 236 3.47 12.01 6.68
N ALA A 237 2.89 10.86 7.08
CA ALA A 237 2.09 10.68 8.29
C ALA A 237 2.95 10.36 9.52
N ALA A 238 4.25 10.09 9.33
CA ALA A 238 5.24 10.15 10.40
C ALA A 238 5.40 11.61 10.84
N GLU A 239 4.44 12.09 11.61
CA GLU A 239 4.52 13.39 12.25
C GLU A 239 5.64 13.34 13.31
N ASP A 240 6.76 13.99 13.00
CA ASP A 240 7.59 14.60 14.02
C ASP A 240 6.71 15.54 14.88
N PRO A 241 6.51 15.26 16.19
CA PRO A 241 5.73 16.11 17.08
C PRO A 241 6.17 17.58 17.05
N ALA A 242 7.45 17.86 16.73
CA ALA A 242 7.98 19.21 16.64
C ALA A 242 7.45 20.01 15.43
N ARG A 243 6.93 19.35 14.39
CA ARG A 243 6.37 20.02 13.21
C ARG A 243 4.97 20.58 13.49
N ARG A 244 4.17 19.94 14.36
CA ARG A 244 2.87 20.45 14.83
C ARG A 244 3.00 21.72 15.67
N ALA A 245 4.07 21.85 16.46
CA ALA A 245 4.31 23.04 17.28
C ALA A 245 4.61 24.30 16.44
N ARG A 246 5.26 24.15 15.29
CA ARG A 246 5.63 25.26 14.40
C ARG A 246 4.47 25.84 13.59
N CYS A 247 3.35 25.11 13.46
CA CYS A 247 2.19 25.56 12.71
C CYS A 247 1.10 26.22 13.59
N ARG A 248 1.18 26.10 14.92
CA ARG A 248 0.23 26.75 15.85
C ARG A 248 0.57 28.21 16.18
N THR A 249 1.81 28.65 16.00
CA THR A 249 2.24 30.01 16.38
C THR A 249 1.83 31.12 15.40
N CYS A 250 1.13 30.81 14.31
CA CYS A 250 0.61 31.83 13.38
C CYS A 250 -0.90 32.12 13.51
N ARG A 251 -1.61 31.46 14.45
CA ARG A 251 -3.07 31.61 14.58
C ARG A 251 -3.52 32.41 15.80
N GLU A 252 -2.77 33.44 16.15
CA GLU A 252 -3.26 34.52 17.01
C GLU A 252 -2.87 35.84 16.36
N THR A 253 -3.81 36.46 15.65
CA THR A 253 -3.72 37.88 15.29
C THR A 253 -4.36 38.64 16.45
N PRO A 254 -3.62 39.43 17.25
CA PRO A 254 -4.26 40.31 18.22
C PRO A 254 -5.02 41.40 17.45
N THR A 255 -6.33 41.44 17.63
CA THR A 255 -7.18 42.55 17.19
C THR A 255 -6.80 43.81 17.98
N GLY A 256 -5.98 44.67 17.38
CA GLY A 256 -5.62 46.00 17.91
C GLY A 256 -5.66 47.06 16.80
N PRO A 257 -5.93 48.34 17.11
CA PRO A 257 -6.38 49.32 16.12
C PRO A 257 -5.27 49.72 15.15
N ARG A 258 -5.68 50.03 13.91
CA ARG A 258 -4.84 50.38 12.76
C ARG A 258 -3.88 51.52 13.09
N GLY A 259 -2.58 51.26 12.96
CA GLY A 259 -1.54 52.30 13.02
C GLY A 259 -0.17 51.77 12.60
N THR A 260 0.43 52.48 11.63
CA THR A 260 1.84 52.52 11.21
C THR A 260 2.51 51.28 10.57
N ARG A 261 2.97 51.49 9.33
CA ARG A 261 3.83 50.61 8.52
C ARG A 261 5.13 50.26 9.24
N ALA A 262 5.52 48.99 9.24
CA ALA A 262 6.90 48.57 9.48
C ALA A 262 7.40 47.74 8.29
N ARG A 263 8.37 48.30 7.55
CA ARG A 263 9.19 47.58 6.56
C ARG A 263 10.07 46.56 7.32
N ARG A 264 10.19 45.33 6.81
CA ARG A 264 11.25 44.39 7.24
C ARG A 264 12.26 44.22 6.11
N SER A 265 13.49 44.64 6.38
CA SER A 265 14.70 44.38 5.61
C SER A 265 15.20 42.96 5.88
N TRP A 266 15.72 42.30 4.86
CA TRP A 266 16.41 41.01 4.94
C TRP A 266 17.92 41.23 5.10
N SER A 267 18.56 40.51 6.01
CA SER A 267 20.02 40.42 6.13
C SER A 267 20.43 38.94 6.15
N SER A 268 21.29 38.53 5.21
CA SER A 268 21.84 37.17 5.10
C SER A 268 22.86 36.86 6.19
N PRO A 269 23.05 35.58 6.58
CA PRO A 269 24.02 35.20 7.62
C PRO A 269 25.46 35.16 7.07
N PRO A 270 26.48 35.42 7.91
CA PRO A 270 27.88 35.39 7.51
C PRO A 270 28.43 33.95 7.52
N GLY A 271 29.25 33.65 6.51
CA GLY A 271 30.04 32.42 6.45
C GLY A 271 31.32 32.49 7.30
N THR A 272 31.78 31.32 7.71
CA THR A 272 33.09 31.04 8.29
C THR A 272 33.51 29.69 7.70
N ARG A 273 34.39 29.71 6.69
CA ARG A 273 35.85 29.50 6.75
C ARG A 273 36.24 28.04 7.02
#